data_AF-A0A1S3Z876-F1
#
_entry.id   AF-A0A1S3Z876-F1
#
_cell.length_a   1.000
_cell.length_b   1.000
_cell.length_c   1.000
_cell.angle_alpha   90.00
_cell.angle_beta   90.00
_cell.angle_gamma   90.00
#
_symmetry.space_group_name_H-M   'P 1'
#
loop_
_entity.id
_entity.type
_entity.pdbx_description
1 polymer ?
#
loop_
_entity_poly.entity_id
_entity_poly.type
_entity_poly.pdbx_seq_one_letter_code
_entity_poly.pdbx_strand_id
1 'polypeptide(L)'
;MAEIPRPNGNISETLRLFSLRGFDERETVALLGGHNIGKIGCEFIRPRLSNFMGTGLPDPTIPSDFLEELIQKCPDDNSTINNMFNEHTARGLSESAISYSQRLSALSSVGTSFDKRTRAAVC
;
A
#
# COMPACT_ATOMS: atom_id res chain seq x y z
N MET A 1 -12.28 -12.73 19.32
CA MET A 1 -11.33 -11.59 19.26
C MET A 1 -10.65 -11.64 17.90
N ALA A 2 -10.41 -10.51 17.24
CA ALA A 2 -9.70 -10.50 15.95
C ALA A 2 -8.20 -10.74 16.22
N GLU A 3 -7.61 -11.72 15.53
CA GLU A 3 -6.21 -12.12 15.74
C GLU A 3 -5.27 -11.66 14.63
N ILE A 4 -5.81 -11.19 13.51
CA ILE A 4 -5.07 -10.81 12.31
C ILE A 4 -5.31 -9.33 12.03
N PRO A 5 -4.25 -8.52 11.82
CA PRO A 5 -4.37 -7.12 11.43
C PRO A 5 -5.20 -6.96 10.15
N ARG A 6 -6.07 -5.95 10.14
CA ARG A 6 -6.85 -5.61 8.94
C ARG A 6 -6.01 -4.77 7.98
N PRO A 7 -6.16 -4.94 6.66
CA PRO A 7 -5.44 -4.11 5.67
C PRO A 7 -5.72 -2.61 5.79
N ASN A 8 -6.91 -2.23 6.26
CA ASN A 8 -7.32 -0.85 6.54
C ASN A 8 -7.36 -0.52 8.05
N GLY A 9 -6.66 -1.31 8.86
CA GLY A 9 -6.57 -1.10 10.31
C GLY A 9 -5.65 0.05 10.69
N ASN A 10 -5.80 0.54 11.91
CA ASN A 10 -4.85 1.48 12.51
C ASN A 10 -3.52 0.77 12.82
N ILE A 11 -2.39 1.42 12.54
CA ILE A 11 -1.04 0.94 12.89
C ILE A 11 -0.91 0.55 14.38
N SER A 12 -1.57 1.28 15.28
CA SER A 12 -1.55 0.97 16.72
C SER A 12 -2.17 -0.40 17.01
N GLU A 13 -3.21 -0.78 16.27
CA GLU A 13 -3.84 -2.10 16.41
C GLU A 13 -2.96 -3.19 15.82
N THR A 14 -2.33 -2.93 14.67
CA THR A 14 -1.35 -3.85 14.08
C THR A 14 -0.20 -4.13 15.05
N LEU A 15 0.44 -3.09 15.58
CA LEU A 15 1.52 -3.22 16.57
C LEU A 15 1.06 -3.99 17.81
N ARG A 16 -0.14 -3.69 18.33
CA ARG A 16 -0.72 -4.42 19.45
C ARG A 16 -0.86 -5.91 19.14
N LEU A 17 -1.45 -6.26 18.00
CA LEU A 17 -1.66 -7.66 17.59
C LEU A 17 -0.35 -8.42 17.39
N PHE A 18 0.68 -7.79 16.82
CA PHE A 18 2.02 -8.39 16.70
C PHE A 18 2.72 -8.54 18.06
N SER A 19 2.56 -7.59 18.98
CA SER A 19 3.12 -7.69 20.34
C SER A 19 2.53 -8.85 21.13
N LEU A 20 1.23 -9.18 20.91
CA LEU A 20 0.59 -10.36 21.49
C LEU A 20 1.22 -11.69 21.00
N ARG A 21 2.02 -11.65 19.92
CA ARG A 21 2.78 -12.78 19.37
C ARG A 21 4.28 -12.67 19.64
N GLY A 22 4.69 -11.73 20.48
CA GLY A 22 6.08 -11.59 20.93
C GLY A 22 6.97 -10.79 20.00
N PHE A 23 6.41 -10.10 19.00
CA PHE A 23 7.17 -9.22 18.11
C PHE A 23 7.21 -7.78 18.64
N ASP A 24 8.38 -7.15 18.58
CA ASP A 24 8.52 -5.72 18.83
C ASP A 24 8.15 -4.87 17.59
N GLU A 25 8.21 -3.55 17.71
CA GLU A 25 7.87 -2.63 16.61
C GLU A 25 8.82 -2.79 15.42
N ARG A 26 10.12 -3.03 15.67
CA ARG A 26 11.12 -3.18 14.62
C ARG A 26 10.91 -4.47 13.86
N GLU A 27 10.61 -5.56 14.56
CA GLU A 27 10.28 -6.85 13.97
C GLU A 27 8.96 -6.78 13.19
N THR A 28 7.96 -6.09 13.72
CA THR A 28 6.69 -5.86 13.03
C THR A 28 6.91 -5.14 11.70
N VAL A 29 7.70 -4.07 11.69
CA VAL A 29 8.06 -3.34 10.46
C VAL A 29 8.84 -4.23 9.48
N ALA A 30 9.77 -5.06 9.98
CA ALA A 30 10.48 -6.02 9.12
C ALA A 30 9.53 -7.05 8.47
N LEU A 31 8.51 -7.54 9.21
CA LEU A 31 7.51 -8.48 8.69
C LEU A 31 6.57 -7.84 7.68
N LEU A 32 6.23 -6.56 7.84
CA LEU A 32 5.44 -5.80 6.86
C LEU A 32 6.15 -5.66 5.51
N GLY A 33 7.48 -5.81 5.47
CA GLY A 33 8.26 -5.92 4.23
C GLY A 33 7.84 -7.08 3.33
N GLY A 34 7.13 -8.09 3.86
CA GLY A 34 6.55 -9.19 3.08
C GLY A 34 5.53 -8.74 2.02
N HIS A 35 4.95 -7.53 2.17
CA HIS A 35 4.05 -6.96 1.16
C HIS A 35 4.73 -6.52 -0.14
N ASN A 36 6.08 -6.54 -0.21
CA ASN A 36 6.81 -6.25 -1.44
C ASN A 36 6.63 -7.35 -2.51
N ILE A 37 6.19 -8.54 -2.10
CA ILE A 37 5.94 -9.66 -3.01
C ILE A 37 4.51 -10.17 -2.76
N GLY A 38 3.67 -10.19 -3.78
CA GLY A 38 2.33 -10.75 -3.68
C GLY A 38 1.28 -10.01 -4.50
N LYS A 39 0.02 -10.27 -4.17
CA LYS A 39 -1.17 -9.64 -4.75
C LYS A 39 -2.15 -9.31 -3.62
N ILE A 40 -2.93 -8.25 -3.80
CA ILE A 40 -4.01 -7.85 -2.89
C ILE A 40 -5.32 -7.72 -3.66
N GLY A 41 -6.43 -8.07 -3.02
CA GLY A 41 -7.76 -7.90 -3.60
C GLY A 41 -8.16 -6.42 -3.71
N CYS A 42 -8.86 -6.06 -4.79
CA CYS A 42 -9.32 -4.69 -5.03
C CYS A 42 -10.29 -4.18 -3.96
N GLU A 43 -10.99 -5.07 -3.24
CA GLU A 43 -11.84 -4.73 -2.10
C GLU A 43 -11.11 -3.96 -0.99
N PHE A 44 -9.79 -4.15 -0.85
CA PHE A 44 -8.97 -3.45 0.13
C PHE A 44 -8.38 -2.13 -0.40
N ILE A 45 -8.34 -1.94 -1.72
CA ILE A 45 -7.74 -0.77 -2.37
C ILE A 45 -8.79 0.27 -2.76
N ARG A 46 -9.95 -0.16 -3.30
CA ARG A 46 -11.03 0.70 -3.79
C ARG A 46 -11.46 1.82 -2.84
N PRO A 47 -11.58 1.60 -1.51
CA PRO A 47 -11.94 2.69 -0.59
C PRO A 47 -10.97 3.88 -0.66
N ARG A 48 -9.69 3.66 -0.99
CA ARG A 48 -8.72 4.74 -1.18
C ARG A 48 -8.78 5.38 -2.57
N LEU A 49 -9.40 4.74 -3.55
CA LEU A 49 -9.49 5.24 -4.92
C LEU A 49 -10.70 6.15 -5.15
N SER A 50 -11.82 5.93 -4.44
CA SER A 50 -13.07 6.64 -4.70
C SER A 50 -13.79 7.22 -3.48
N ASN A 51 -13.53 6.72 -2.26
CA ASN A 51 -14.23 7.18 -1.07
C ASN A 51 -13.36 7.14 0.20
N PHE A 52 -12.23 7.83 0.15
CA PHE A 52 -11.26 7.81 1.23
C PHE A 52 -11.86 8.44 2.48
N MET A 53 -11.93 7.66 3.56
CA MET A 53 -12.52 8.07 4.84
C MET A 53 -13.96 8.63 4.75
N GLY A 54 -14.75 8.21 3.76
CA GLY A 54 -16.14 8.66 3.63
C GLY A 54 -16.29 10.04 2.95
N THR A 55 -15.23 10.57 2.35
CA THR A 55 -15.24 11.89 1.69
C THR A 55 -15.91 11.89 0.31
N GLY A 56 -16.12 10.72 -0.29
CA GLY A 56 -16.51 10.58 -1.69
C GLY A 56 -15.41 10.98 -2.69
N LEU A 57 -14.17 11.12 -2.21
CA LEU A 57 -13.00 11.48 -3.02
C LEU A 57 -11.87 10.45 -2.87
N PRO A 58 -10.95 10.36 -3.85
CA PRO A 58 -9.73 9.58 -3.71
C PRO A 58 -8.85 10.06 -2.54
N ASP A 59 -7.99 9.18 -2.05
CA ASP A 59 -6.99 9.50 -1.05
C ASP A 59 -5.98 10.52 -1.62
N PRO A 60 -5.85 11.72 -1.02
CA PRO A 60 -5.00 12.78 -1.55
C PRO A 60 -3.49 12.46 -1.47
N THR A 61 -3.11 11.41 -0.75
CA THR A 61 -1.72 10.95 -0.64
C THR A 61 -1.29 10.08 -1.82
N ILE A 62 -2.24 9.60 -2.64
CA ILE A 62 -1.96 8.80 -3.83
C ILE A 62 -1.62 9.75 -4.98
N PRO A 63 -0.43 9.63 -5.60
CA PRO A 63 -0.08 10.41 -6.80
C PRO A 63 -1.08 10.19 -7.93
N SER A 64 -1.42 11.24 -8.68
CA SER A 64 -2.47 11.18 -9.70
C SER A 64 -2.19 10.19 -10.83
N ASP A 65 -0.93 10.09 -11.27
CA ASP A 65 -0.50 9.12 -12.27
C ASP A 65 -0.67 7.67 -11.79
N PHE A 66 -0.35 7.42 -10.52
CA PHE A 66 -0.54 6.10 -9.92
C PHE A 66 -2.02 5.80 -9.63
N LEU A 67 -2.81 6.80 -9.24
CA LEU A 67 -4.25 6.67 -9.04
C LEU A 67 -4.96 6.20 -10.32
N GLU A 68 -4.60 6.78 -11.47
CA GLU A 68 -5.15 6.36 -12.77
C GLU A 68 -4.84 4.88 -13.08
N GLU A 69 -3.60 4.44 -12.83
CA GLU A 69 -3.20 3.04 -12.99
C GLU A 69 -4.02 2.11 -12.07
N LEU A 70 -4.23 2.51 -10.81
CA LEU A 70 -4.99 1.73 -9.83
C LEU A 70 -6.47 1.65 -10.19
N ILE A 71 -7.09 2.73 -10.68
CA ILE A 71 -8.50 2.73 -11.12
C ILE A 71 -8.70 1.79 -12.30
N GLN A 72 -7.77 1.76 -13.26
CA GLN A 72 -7.84 0.84 -14.39
C GLN A 72 -7.73 -0.63 -13.96
N LYS A 73 -6.92 -0.92 -12.94
CA LYS A 73 -6.71 -2.27 -12.40
C LYS A 73 -7.80 -2.72 -11.44
N CYS A 74 -8.40 -1.78 -10.72
CA CYS A 74 -9.44 -2.01 -9.72
C CYS A 74 -10.68 -1.15 -10.02
N PRO A 75 -11.43 -1.48 -11.09
CA PRO A 75 -12.67 -0.80 -11.41
C PRO A 75 -13.68 -0.87 -10.26
N ASP A 76 -14.46 0.20 -10.10
CA ASP A 76 -15.64 0.17 -9.23
C ASP A 76 -16.69 -0.77 -9.84
N ASP A 77 -17.49 -1.44 -9.02
CA ASP A 77 -18.50 -2.41 -9.48
C ASP A 77 -19.57 -1.76 -10.41
N ASN A 78 -19.69 -0.43 -10.38
CA ASN A 78 -20.56 0.35 -11.26
C ASN A 78 -19.88 0.87 -12.53
N SER A 79 -18.58 0.62 -12.71
CA SER A 79 -17.86 0.98 -13.94
C SER A 79 -18.01 -0.15 -14.96
N THR A 80 -18.76 0.13 -16.02
CA THR A 80 -18.86 -0.78 -17.17
C THR A 80 -17.51 -0.81 -17.90
N ILE A 81 -16.61 -1.71 -17.51
CA ILE A 81 -15.40 -1.98 -18.30
C ILE A 81 -15.64 -3.22 -19.16
N ASN A 82 -15.77 -2.98 -20.46
CA ASN A 82 -15.67 -4.01 -21.48
C ASN A 82 -14.29 -4.70 -21.36
N ASN A 83 -14.34 -6.00 -21.15
CA ASN A 83 -13.26 -7.00 -21.09
C ASN A 83 -11.91 -6.63 -21.73
N MET A 84 -10.81 -6.83 -20.99
CA MET A 84 -9.75 -7.77 -21.37
C MET A 84 -8.80 -8.01 -20.18
N PHE A 85 -9.07 -9.03 -19.37
CA PHE A 85 -8.05 -9.57 -18.46
C PHE A 85 -6.94 -10.19 -19.32
N ASN A 86 -5.81 -9.49 -19.45
CA ASN A 86 -4.59 -10.11 -19.94
C ASN A 86 -3.62 -10.27 -18.77
N GLU A 87 -3.25 -11.53 -18.52
CA GLU A 87 -2.36 -12.01 -17.44
C GLU A 87 -0.91 -11.47 -17.52
N HIS A 88 -0.65 -10.50 -18.39
CA HIS A 88 0.66 -9.88 -18.61
C HIS A 88 0.95 -8.62 -17.77
N THR A 89 -0.04 -8.04 -17.08
CA THR A 89 0.12 -6.80 -16.30
C THR A 89 0.90 -6.94 -14.98
N ALA A 90 1.29 -8.16 -14.58
CA ALA A 90 2.15 -8.39 -13.43
C ALA A 90 3.57 -7.83 -13.60
N ARG A 91 4.05 -7.65 -14.85
CA ARG A 91 5.36 -7.05 -15.12
C ARG A 91 5.38 -5.52 -14.95
N GLY A 92 4.25 -4.85 -15.17
CA GLY A 92 4.17 -3.39 -15.10
C GLY A 92 4.27 -2.82 -13.68
N LEU A 93 3.86 -3.59 -12.66
CA LEU A 93 3.98 -3.19 -11.25
C LEU A 93 5.44 -3.15 -10.77
N SER A 94 6.32 -3.96 -11.37
CA SER A 94 7.75 -3.92 -11.08
C SER A 94 8.37 -2.60 -11.55
N GLU A 95 7.96 -2.09 -12.71
CA GLU A 95 8.51 -0.85 -13.27
C GLU A 95 7.99 0.40 -12.55
N SER A 96 6.70 0.42 -12.17
CA SER A 96 6.12 1.54 -11.41
C SER A 96 6.60 1.58 -9.96
N ALA A 97 6.81 0.44 -9.29
CA ALA A 97 7.43 0.39 -7.96
C ALA A 97 8.90 0.85 -7.97
N ILE A 98 9.65 0.57 -9.05
CA ILE A 98 11.02 1.09 -9.24
C ILE A 98 10.99 2.62 -9.42
N SER A 99 10.02 3.16 -10.16
CA SER A 99 9.83 4.61 -10.33
C SER A 99 9.48 5.31 -9.01
N TYR A 100 8.59 4.72 -8.20
CA TYR A 100 8.19 5.29 -6.91
C TYR A 100 9.34 5.29 -5.88
N SER A 101 10.10 4.19 -5.80
CA SER A 101 11.29 4.10 -4.93
C SER A 101 12.43 5.04 -5.35
N GLN A 102 12.61 5.28 -6.65
CA GLN A 102 13.54 6.30 -7.15
C GLN A 102 13.08 7.73 -6.82
N ARG A 103 11.78 8.01 -6.85
CA ARG A 103 11.22 9.33 -6.49
C ARG A 103 11.24 9.61 -4.98
N LEU A 104 11.01 8.60 -4.14
CA LEU A 104 11.17 8.69 -2.68
C LEU A 104 12.60 9.08 -2.25
N SER A 105 13.61 8.66 -3.02
CA SER A 105 15.00 9.05 -2.78
C SER A 105 15.21 10.56 -2.93
N ALA A 106 14.46 11.23 -3.80
CA ALA A 106 14.53 12.67 -4.04
C ALA A 106 13.79 13.52 -2.99
N LEU A 107 12.89 12.93 -2.18
CA LEU A 107 12.13 13.63 -1.13
C LEU A 107 12.83 13.63 0.24
N SER A 108 13.99 12.98 0.36
CA SER A 108 14.73 12.79 1.62
C SER A 108 15.41 14.05 2.20
N SER A 109 15.12 15.25 1.68
CA SER A 109 15.67 16.51 2.21
C SER A 109 14.90 17.10 3.41
N VAL A 110 13.87 16.44 3.92
CA VAL A 110 13.24 16.85 5.19
C VAL A 110 13.80 15.99 6.32
N GLY A 111 14.77 16.57 7.03
CA GLY A 111 15.45 15.94 8.15
C GLY A 111 14.54 15.70 9.35
N THR A 112 14.23 14.44 9.60
CA THR A 112 14.13 13.89 10.95
C THR A 112 14.88 12.55 10.96
N SER A 113 15.65 12.32 12.02
CA SER A 113 16.64 11.25 12.14
C SER A 113 15.98 9.86 12.17
N PHE A 114 15.72 9.27 11.00
CA PHE A 114 15.55 7.83 10.86
C PHE A 114 16.92 7.18 10.69
N ASP A 115 17.31 6.34 11.64
CA ASP A 115 18.55 5.58 11.60
C ASP A 115 18.69 4.87 10.24
N LYS A 116 19.88 4.92 9.65
CA LYS A 116 20.18 4.42 8.30
C LYS A 116 19.90 2.91 8.16
N ARG A 117 19.65 2.23 9.29
CA ARG A 117 19.31 0.80 9.40
C ARG A 117 17.82 0.49 9.23
N THR A 118 16.92 1.48 9.29
CA THR A 118 15.46 1.31 9.16
C THR A 118 14.95 1.61 7.74
N ARG A 119 15.80 2.10 6.83
CA ARG A 119 15.43 2.44 5.43
C ARG A 119 14.96 1.27 4.56
N ALA A 120 15.12 0.02 5.01
CA ALA A 120 14.87 -1.16 4.18
C ALA A 120 13.46 -1.77 4.32
N ALA A 121 12.56 -1.17 5.11
CA ALA A 121 11.33 -1.85 5.53
C ALA A 121 10.03 -1.06 5.31
N VAL A 122 10.07 0.05 4.58
CA VAL A 122 8.88 0.84 4.28
C VAL A 122 8.78 1.02 2.76
N CYS A 123 8.01 0.12 2.13
CA CYS A 123 7.30 0.42 0.89
C CYS A 123 5.92 0.95 1.26
#